data_AF-A0A958M670-F1
#
_entry.id   AF-A0A958M670-F1
#
_cell.length_a   1.000
_cell.length_b   1.000
_cell.length_c   1.000
_cell.angle_alpha   90.00
_cell.angle_beta   90.00
_cell.angle_gamma   90.00
#
_symmetry.space_group_name_H-M   'P 1'
#
loop_
_entity.id
_entity.type
_entity.pdbx_description
1 polymer ?
#
loop_
_entity_poly.entity_id
_entity_poly.type
_entity_poly.pdbx_seq_one_letter_code
_entity_poly.pdbx_strand_id
1 'polypeptide(L)'
;LIFLTLFASFLLWRGKLFQKKWLLWTFVFAVFLPQIANQVGWFAAEMGRQPWVVYGLLRTDEAFSQAVSDNQILFSLILFFLIYALLFTLFIYLLHKKIKHGPYEEAESDDTPFGGTLTHMIN
;
A
#
# COMPACT_ATOMS: atom_id res chain seq x y z
N LEU A 1 12.99 10.42 0.43
CA LEU A 1 11.72 11.01 -0.06
C LEU A 1 11.61 12.49 0.19
N ILE A 2 11.89 12.99 1.40
CA ILE A 2 11.76 14.42 1.75
C ILE A 2 12.55 15.33 0.77
N PHE A 3 13.81 15.00 0.47
CA PHE A 3 14.59 15.77 -0.50
C PHE A 3 14.00 15.71 -1.93
N LEU A 4 13.49 14.54 -2.34
CA LEU A 4 12.89 14.32 -3.66
C LEU A 4 11.58 15.11 -3.82
N THR A 5 10.74 15.13 -2.78
CA THR A 5 9.48 15.89 -2.77
C THR A 5 9.74 17.40 -2.71
N LEU A 6 10.74 17.86 -1.94
CA LEU A 6 11.15 19.26 -1.92
C LEU A 6 11.69 19.73 -3.28
N PHE A 7 12.54 18.93 -3.92
CA PHE A 7 13.08 19.23 -5.24
C PHE A 7 11.99 19.25 -6.32
N ALA A 8 11.03 18.34 -6.26
CA ALA A 8 9.88 18.33 -7.15
C ALA A 8 8.95 19.53 -6.91
N SER A 9 8.69 19.91 -5.66
CA SER A 9 7.90 21.09 -5.32
C SER A 9 8.55 22.38 -5.85
N PHE A 10 9.88 22.49 -5.74
CA PHE A 10 10.63 23.60 -6.33
C PHE A 10 10.52 23.65 -7.88
N LEU A 11 10.58 22.50 -8.56
CA LEU A 11 10.40 22.41 -10.01
C LEU A 11 8.96 22.64 -10.47
N LEU A 12 7.98 22.29 -9.64
CA LEU A 12 6.57 22.58 -9.85
C LEU A 12 6.33 24.09 -9.80
N TRP A 13 6.92 24.78 -8.81
CA TRP A 13 6.82 26.23 -8.70
C TRP A 13 7.46 26.97 -9.90
N ARG A 14 8.46 26.36 -10.54
CA ARG A 14 9.06 26.86 -11.80
C ARG A 14 8.36 26.39 -13.08
N GLY A 15 7.25 25.66 -12.98
CA GLY A 15 6.47 25.19 -14.14
C GLY A 15 7.18 24.16 -15.03
N LYS A 16 8.35 23.64 -14.64
CA LYS A 16 9.14 22.69 -15.47
C LYS A 16 8.98 21.23 -15.06
N LEU A 17 8.15 20.94 -14.05
CA LEU A 17 8.00 19.58 -13.52
C LEU A 17 7.60 18.57 -14.60
N PHE A 18 6.59 18.90 -15.42
CA PHE A 18 6.08 18.01 -16.46
C PHE A 18 7.03 17.82 -17.65
N GLN A 19 8.09 18.64 -17.77
CA GLN A 19 9.10 18.50 -18.83
C GLN A 19 10.16 17.44 -18.50
N LYS A 20 10.28 17.03 -17.24
CA LYS A 20 11.33 16.10 -16.78
C LYS A 20 10.75 14.71 -16.53
N LYS A 21 10.57 13.93 -17.61
CA LYS A 21 10.04 12.55 -17.57
C LYS A 21 10.79 11.61 -16.60
N TRP A 22 12.10 11.78 -16.44
CA TRP A 22 12.90 10.99 -15.48
C TRP A 22 12.50 11.24 -14.02
N LEU A 23 12.18 12.50 -13.67
CA LEU A 23 11.74 12.84 -12.32
C LEU A 23 10.37 12.22 -12.02
N LEU A 24 9.44 12.26 -12.98
CA LEU A 24 8.13 11.60 -12.89
C LEU A 24 8.27 10.08 -12.71
N TRP A 25 9.16 9.44 -13.48
CA TRP A 25 9.47 8.02 -13.30
C TRP A 25 10.04 7.70 -11.91
N THR A 26 10.84 8.60 -11.35
CA THR A 26 11.36 8.45 -9.97
C THR A 26 10.23 8.46 -8.95
N PHE A 27 9.16 9.25 -9.16
CA PHE A 27 7.98 9.24 -8.29
C PHE A 27 7.16 7.95 -8.37
N VAL A 28 7.16 7.27 -9.52
CA VAL A 28 6.51 5.95 -9.64
C VAL A 28 7.21 4.93 -8.74
N PHE A 29 8.54 4.89 -8.75
CA PHE A 29 9.31 4.01 -7.88
C PHE A 29 9.33 4.45 -6.41
N ALA A 30 9.11 5.74 -6.16
CA ALA A 30 9.07 6.31 -4.82
C ALA A 30 7.99 5.68 -3.94
N VAL A 31 6.94 5.07 -4.50
CA VAL A 31 5.88 4.39 -3.74
C VAL A 31 6.39 3.15 -3.00
N PHE A 32 7.42 2.48 -3.51
CA PHE A 32 7.99 1.28 -2.86
C PHE A 32 8.91 1.61 -1.68
N LEU A 33 9.54 2.79 -1.70
CA LEU A 33 10.53 3.20 -0.71
C LEU A 33 9.98 3.28 0.73
N PRO A 34 8.82 3.91 1.00
CA PRO A 34 8.19 3.94 2.32
C PRO A 34 7.88 2.53 2.81
N GLN A 35 7.41 1.65 1.92
CA GLN A 35 7.01 0.30 2.29
C GLN A 35 8.20 -0.52 2.77
N ILE A 36 9.32 -0.46 2.05
CA ILE A 36 10.57 -1.11 2.44
C ILE A 36 11.11 -0.50 3.73
N ALA A 37 11.13 0.83 3.84
CA ALA A 37 11.61 1.51 5.04
C ALA A 37 10.80 1.14 6.28
N ASN A 38 9.49 0.98 6.15
CA ASN A 38 8.61 0.55 7.25
C ASN A 38 8.93 -0.88 7.68
N GLN A 39 9.06 -1.81 6.72
CA GLN A 39 9.38 -3.21 7.01
C GLN A 39 10.74 -3.37 7.68
N VAL A 40 11.75 -2.63 7.19
CA VAL A 40 13.11 -2.63 7.76
C VAL A 40 13.13 -1.95 9.12
N GLY A 41 12.38 -0.87 9.31
CA GLY A 41 12.25 -0.19 10.60
C GLY A 41 11.68 -1.09 11.68
N TRP A 42 10.60 -1.81 11.37
CA TRP A 42 10.05 -2.85 12.25
C TRP A 42 11.10 -3.94 12.52
N PHE A 43 11.64 -4.56 11.46
CA PHE A 43 12.63 -5.62 11.63
C PHE A 43 13.82 -5.21 12.51
N ALA A 44 14.34 -3.99 12.37
CA ALA A 44 15.40 -3.46 13.22
C ALA A 44 14.96 -3.31 14.68
N ALA A 45 13.71 -2.93 14.94
CA ALA A 45 13.15 -2.85 16.29
C ALA A 45 12.97 -4.23 16.93
N GLU A 46 12.46 -5.22 16.20
CA GLU A 46 12.32 -6.59 16.70
C GLU A 46 13.67 -7.25 16.97
N MET A 47 14.59 -7.16 16.01
CA MET A 47 15.92 -7.76 16.13
C MET A 47 16.76 -7.05 17.19
N GLY A 48 16.59 -5.74 17.37
CA GLY A 48 17.29 -4.97 18.41
C GLY A 48 16.88 -5.35 19.83
N ARG A 49 15.74 -6.02 20.01
CA ARG A 49 15.24 -6.50 21.31
C ARG A 49 15.65 -7.96 21.60
N GLN A 50 16.08 -8.72 20.60
CA GLN A 50 16.62 -10.07 20.82
C GLN A 50 17.88 -9.98 21.71
N PRO A 51 18.10 -10.89 22.68
CA PRO A 51 17.44 -12.18 22.91
C PRO A 51 16.27 -12.15 23.91
N TRP A 52 15.71 -10.96 24.20
CA TRP A 52 14.67 -10.78 25.21
C TRP A 52 13.30 -10.52 24.59
N VAL A 53 12.29 -11.26 25.04
CA VAL A 53 10.88 -10.95 24.71
C VAL A 53 10.33 -9.95 25.71
N VAL A 54 10.70 -10.08 26.99
CA VAL A 54 10.49 -9.07 28.03
C VAL A 54 11.82 -8.88 28.75
N TYR A 55 12.35 -7.66 28.69
CA TYR A 55 13.65 -7.33 29.27
C TYR A 55 13.73 -7.76 30.75
N GLY A 56 14.73 -8.58 31.07
CA GLY A 56 15.00 -9.03 32.44
C GLY A 56 14.01 -10.04 33.01
N LEU A 57 13.00 -10.49 32.24
CA LEU A 57 11.95 -11.38 32.73
C LEU A 57 11.78 -12.66 31.90
N LEU A 58 11.80 -12.55 30.56
CA LEU A 58 11.54 -13.69 29.68
C LEU A 58 12.44 -13.66 28.44
N ARG A 59 13.24 -14.70 28.26
CA ARG A 59 14.07 -14.90 27.06
C ARG A 59 13.26 -15.51 25.93
N THR A 60 13.63 -15.19 24.69
CA THR A 60 13.00 -15.76 23.48
C THR A 60 13.07 -17.29 23.49
N ASP A 61 14.17 -17.85 23.99
CA ASP A 61 14.41 -19.29 24.05
C ASP A 61 13.51 -20.03 25.06
N GLU A 62 12.91 -19.33 26.02
CA GLU A 62 12.01 -19.89 27.04
C GLU A 62 10.53 -19.57 26.72
N ALA A 63 10.29 -18.77 25.68
CA ALA A 63 8.97 -18.28 25.29
C ALA A 63 8.18 -19.25 24.38
N PHE A 64 8.79 -20.36 23.95
CA PHE A 64 8.13 -21.31 23.05
C PHE A 64 7.20 -22.25 23.82
N SER A 65 5.96 -22.38 23.33
CA SER A 65 4.98 -23.29 23.92
C SER A 65 5.20 -24.70 23.39
N GLN A 66 5.59 -25.64 24.26
CA GLN A 66 5.73 -27.07 23.94
C GLN A 66 4.39 -27.79 23.70
N ALA A 67 3.26 -27.07 23.77
CA ALA A 67 1.92 -27.65 23.77
C ALA A 67 1.35 -27.95 22.38
N VAL A 68 2.05 -27.59 21.30
CA VAL A 68 1.52 -27.67 19.92
C VAL A 68 2.49 -28.46 19.05
N SER A 69 2.01 -29.54 18.42
CA SER A 69 2.84 -30.35 17.51
C SER A 69 3.33 -29.51 16.32
N ASP A 70 4.59 -29.71 15.92
CA ASP A 70 5.23 -29.02 14.78
C ASP A 70 4.37 -29.01 13.50
N ASN A 71 3.65 -30.10 13.25
CA ASN A 71 2.72 -30.22 12.11
C ASN A 71 1.57 -29.20 12.15
N GLN A 72 1.04 -28.86 13.32
CA GLN A 72 -0.06 -27.90 13.45
C GLN A 72 0.42 -26.47 13.18
N ILE A 73 1.61 -26.12 13.64
CA ILE A 73 2.25 -24.82 13.38
C ILE A 73 2.45 -24.66 11.87
N LEU A 74 3.08 -25.65 11.23
CA LEU A 74 3.35 -25.62 9.79
C LEU A 74 2.05 -25.53 8.97
N PHE A 75 1.02 -26.31 9.34
CA PHE A 75 -0.28 -26.23 8.69
C PHE A 75 -0.91 -24.84 8.80
N SER A 76 -0.93 -24.26 10.01
CA SER A 76 -1.48 -22.91 10.23
C SER A 76 -0.71 -21.83 9.46
N LEU A 77 0.62 -21.95 9.39
CA LEU A 77 1.48 -21.00 8.67
C LEU A 77 1.23 -21.05 7.16
N ILE A 78 1.06 -22.27 6.60
CA ILE A 78 0.67 -22.44 5.19
C ILE A 78 -0.71 -21.85 4.95
N LEU A 79 -1.68 -22.14 5.83
CA LEU A 79 -3.04 -21.62 5.69
C LEU A 79 -3.07 -20.09 5.68
N PHE A 80 -2.40 -19.45 6.64
CA PHE A 80 -2.29 -17.99 6.68
C PHE A 80 -1.57 -17.43 5.46
N PHE A 81 -0.48 -18.08 5.03
CA PHE A 81 0.24 -17.67 3.82
C PHE A 81 -0.68 -17.69 2.58
N LEU A 82 -1.44 -18.77 2.38
CA LEU A 82 -2.36 -18.89 1.25
C LEU A 82 -3.45 -17.82 1.28
N ILE A 83 -4.04 -17.58 2.44
CA ILE A 83 -5.07 -16.54 2.61
C ILE A 83 -4.48 -15.16 2.27
N TYR A 84 -3.32 -14.81 2.83
CA TYR A 84 -2.69 -13.51 2.54
C TYR A 84 -2.24 -13.38 1.09
N ALA A 85 -1.75 -14.45 0.46
CA ALA A 85 -1.43 -14.44 -0.97
C ALA A 85 -2.67 -14.21 -1.85
N LEU A 86 -3.80 -14.81 -1.50
CA LEU A 86 -5.08 -14.60 -2.19
C LEU A 86 -5.54 -13.14 -2.04
N LEU A 87 -5.55 -12.61 -0.81
CA LEU A 87 -5.94 -11.22 -0.56
C LEU A 87 -5.01 -10.24 -1.30
N PHE A 88 -3.70 -10.50 -1.30
CA PHE A 88 -2.73 -9.68 -2.02
C PHE A 88 -2.99 -9.70 -3.53
N THR A 89 -3.30 -10.86 -4.11
CA THR A 89 -3.63 -10.97 -5.54
C THR A 89 -4.91 -10.20 -5.87
N LEU A 90 -5.95 -10.31 -5.03
CA LEU A 90 -7.18 -9.54 -5.18
C LEU A 90 -6.91 -8.03 -5.09
N PHE A 91 -6.05 -7.61 -4.17
CA PHE A 91 -5.67 -6.21 -4.02
C PHE A 91 -4.97 -5.67 -5.29
N ILE A 92 -4.01 -6.40 -5.85
CA ILE A 92 -3.36 -6.00 -7.12
C ILE A 92 -4.35 -5.96 -8.28
N TYR A 93 -5.26 -6.94 -8.35
CA TYR A 93 -6.33 -6.95 -9.35
C TYR A 93 -7.22 -5.71 -9.26
N LEU A 94 -7.67 -5.37 -8.05
CA LEU A 94 -8.50 -4.18 -7.81
C LEU A 94 -7.76 -2.88 -8.09
N LEU A 95 -6.50 -2.78 -7.70
CA LEU A 95 -5.65 -1.63 -8.04
C LEU A 95 -5.51 -1.46 -9.55
N HIS A 96 -5.19 -2.54 -10.28
CA HIS A 96 -5.09 -2.50 -11.74
C HIS A 96 -6.43 -2.11 -12.38
N LYS A 97 -7.55 -2.64 -11.88
CA LYS A 97 -8.88 -2.28 -12.38
C LYS A 97 -9.14 -0.78 -12.18
N LYS A 98 -8.95 -0.26 -10.96
CA LYS A 98 -9.19 1.16 -10.63
C LYS A 98 -8.25 2.11 -11.37
N ILE A 99 -6.96 1.79 -11.46
CA ILE A 99 -5.97 2.62 -12.17
C ILE A 99 -6.32 2.72 -13.67
N LYS A 100 -6.83 1.64 -14.29
CA LYS A 100 -7.19 1.64 -15.71
C LYS A 100 -8.52 2.34 -16.02
N HIS A 101 -9.50 2.32 -15.12
CA HIS A 101 -10.81 2.95 -15.39
C HIS A 101 -10.74 4.50 -15.37
N GLY A 102 -9.69 5.08 -14.79
CA GLY A 102 -9.51 6.54 -14.78
C GLY A 102 -10.64 7.28 -14.02
N PRO A 103 -10.50 8.60 -13.78
CA PRO A 103 -11.47 9.37 -13.00
C PRO A 103 -12.74 9.78 -13.78
N TYR A 104 -12.92 9.33 -15.03
CA TYR A 104 -13.93 9.90 -15.94
C TYR A 104 -15.30 9.20 -15.91
N GLU A 105 -15.43 7.99 -15.37
CA GLU A 105 -16.73 7.29 -15.32
C GLU A 105 -17.62 7.71 -14.12
N GLU A 106 -17.04 8.18 -13.00
CA GLU A 106 -17.84 8.60 -11.83
C GLU A 106 -18.43 10.01 -11.99
N ALA A 107 -18.00 10.78 -12.99
CA ALA A 107 -18.53 12.13 -13.25
C ALA A 107 -19.82 12.14 -14.10
N GLU A 108 -20.25 10.99 -14.61
CA GLU A 108 -21.43 10.88 -15.50
C GLU A 108 -22.67 10.30 -14.82
N SER A 109 -22.58 9.90 -13.54
CA SER A 109 -23.73 9.47 -12.72
C SER A 109 -24.19 10.56 -11.75
N ASP A 110 -24.21 11.82 -12.19
CA ASP A 110 -24.96 12.87 -11.51
C ASP A 110 -26.41 12.79 -12.00
N ASP A 111 -27.10 11.79 -11.45
CA ASP A 111 -28.51 11.47 -11.67
C ASP A 111 -29.38 12.62 -11.15
N THR A 112 -29.35 13.77 -11.81
CA THR A 112 -30.34 14.83 -11.59
C THR A 112 -31.64 14.40 -12.27
N PRO A 113 -32.75 14.15 -11.53
CA PRO A 113 -34.01 13.66 -12.13
C PRO A 113 -34.69 14.67 -13.07
N PHE A 114 -34.15 15.88 -13.18
CA PHE A 114 -34.79 17.03 -13.84
C PHE A 114 -34.00 17.57 -15.05
N GLY A 115 -32.83 17.01 -15.39
CA GLY A 115 -31.99 17.53 -16.48
C GLY A 115 -32.48 17.19 -17.90
N GLY A 116 -33.17 16.06 -18.08
CA GLY A 116 -33.59 15.56 -19.40
C GLY A 116 -34.92 16.11 -19.92
N THR A 117 -35.79 16.61 -19.03
CA THR A 117 -37.19 16.94 -19.39
C THR A 117 -37.32 18.33 -20.02
N LEU A 118 -36.40 19.26 -19.74
CA LEU A 118 -36.51 20.64 -20.25
C LEU A 118 -36.14 20.76 -21.73
N THR A 119 -35.24 19.91 -22.24
CA THR A 119 -34.81 19.96 -23.65
C THR A 119 -35.91 19.52 -24.62
N HIS A 120 -36.86 18.69 -24.19
CA HIS A 120 -37.95 18.18 -25.04
C HIS A 120 -39.21 19.06 -25.06
N MET A 121 -39.31 20.09 -24.22
CA MET A 121 -40.46 21.02 -24.22
C MET A 121 -40.22 22.30 -25.03
N ILE A 122 -39.00 22.53 -25.51
CA ILE A 122 -38.58 23.78 -26.18
C ILE A 122 -38.45 23.58 -27.71
N ASN A 123 -38.74 22.38 -28.22
CA ASN A 123 -38.70 22.05 -29.65
C ASN A 123 -39.97 21.30 -30.07
#